data_AF-A0A327RNT7-F1
#
_entry.id   AF-A0A327RNT7-F1
#
_cell.length_a   1.000
_cell.length_b   1.000
_cell.length_c   1.000
_cell.angle_alpha   90.00
_cell.angle_beta   90.00
_cell.angle_gamma   90.00
#
_symmetry.space_group_name_H-M   'P 1'
#
loop_
_entity.id
_entity.type
_entity.pdbx_description
1 polymer ?
#
loop_
_entity_poly.entity_id
_entity_poly.type
_entity_poly.pdbx_seq_one_letter_code
_entity_poly.pdbx_strand_id
1 'polypeptide(L)'
;MCLIMFYSISRSDSINEIGHYPQADLKKGYNPRKNGHFMVKPYEFPDFIPNLELELHPKAIPTNYLDSTAGLMNGFILDKKFKELISSFMLPKHYFYPIKVFQSNLLLDYYWFHFIVDDFWEFIDTEKSSAEVVYMETPTKIAVEKTIPVLSNDQIINDKKKY
;
A
#
# COMPACT_ATOMS: atom_id res chain seq x y z
N MET A 1 -4.79 4.33 -30.44
CA MET A 1 -3.68 4.02 -29.53
C MET A 1 -3.92 4.80 -28.25
N CYS A 2 -4.29 4.14 -27.15
CA CYS A 2 -4.52 4.81 -25.88
C CYS A 2 -3.20 4.77 -25.10
N LEU A 3 -2.63 5.93 -24.76
CA LEU A 3 -1.43 6.00 -23.92
C LEU A 3 -1.84 5.70 -22.48
N ILE A 4 -1.30 4.63 -21.90
CA ILE A 4 -1.43 4.37 -20.47
C ILE A 4 -0.48 5.34 -19.75
N MET A 5 -1.02 6.21 -18.89
CA MET A 5 -0.24 7.10 -18.04
C MET A 5 -0.13 6.49 -16.65
N PHE A 6 1.10 6.40 -16.15
CA PHE A 6 1.40 5.90 -14.81
C PHE A 6 1.69 7.08 -13.87
N TYR A 7 1.21 6.97 -12.63
CA TYR A 7 1.47 7.92 -11.56
C TYR A 7 2.07 7.16 -10.37
N SER A 8 2.96 7.82 -9.63
CA SER A 8 3.47 7.29 -8.36
C SER A 8 2.73 7.93 -7.19
N ILE A 9 2.48 7.11 -6.17
CA ILE A 9 1.92 7.55 -4.88
C ILE A 9 2.96 7.23 -3.82
N SER A 10 3.32 8.22 -3.01
CA SER A 10 4.24 8.06 -1.89
C SER A 10 3.68 8.74 -0.64
N ARG A 11 3.98 8.17 0.52
CA ARG A 11 3.78 8.82 1.81
C ARG A 11 4.91 9.80 2.11
N SER A 12 4.69 10.68 3.08
CA SER A 12 5.69 11.61 3.59
C SER A 12 5.92 11.37 5.08
N ASP A 13 7.17 11.49 5.52
CA ASP A 13 7.58 11.56 6.92
C ASP A 13 8.09 12.97 7.31
N SER A 14 8.00 13.92 6.39
CA SER A 14 8.40 15.31 6.59
C SER A 14 7.51 15.99 7.63
N ILE A 15 8.07 16.35 8.78
CA ILE A 15 7.33 17.02 9.87
C ILE A 15 6.62 18.31 9.42
N ASN A 16 7.15 18.99 8.39
CA ASN A 16 6.50 20.18 7.82
C ASN A 16 5.18 19.86 7.09
N GLU A 17 5.03 18.62 6.60
CA GLU A 17 3.84 18.15 5.89
C GLU A 17 2.89 17.40 6.82
N ILE A 18 3.42 16.60 7.75
CA ILE A 18 2.62 15.69 8.59
C ILE A 18 2.45 16.16 10.04
N GLY A 19 3.17 17.19 10.48
CA GLY A 19 3.13 17.77 11.82
C GLY A 19 3.75 16.92 12.94
N HIS A 20 3.66 15.60 12.84
CA HIS A 20 4.23 14.65 13.80
C HIS A 20 4.45 13.27 13.17
N TYR A 21 5.55 12.60 13.51
CA TYR A 21 5.84 11.23 13.10
C TYR A 21 6.01 10.31 14.33
N PRO A 22 5.37 9.13 14.38
CA PRO A 22 4.29 8.70 13.48
C PRO A 22 3.04 9.61 13.60
N GLN A 23 2.21 9.66 12.57
CA GLN A 23 0.99 10.48 12.58
C GLN A 23 -0.07 9.92 13.51
N ALA A 24 -0.24 8.59 13.53
CA ALA A 24 -1.23 7.93 14.36
C ALA A 24 -0.69 6.67 15.05
N ASP A 25 -1.37 6.30 16.13
CA ASP A 25 -1.20 5.03 16.84
C ASP A 25 -2.50 4.23 16.81
N LEU A 26 -2.43 2.94 17.17
CA LEU A 26 -3.64 2.18 17.46
C LEU A 26 -4.39 2.82 18.64
N LYS A 27 -5.71 3.00 18.49
CA LYS A 27 -6.51 3.59 19.55
C LYS A 27 -6.43 2.74 20.83
N LYS A 28 -6.24 3.39 21.99
CA LYS A 28 -6.28 2.69 23.28
C LYS A 28 -7.60 1.92 23.45
N GLY A 29 -7.50 0.62 23.75
CA GLY A 29 -8.64 -0.28 23.95
C GLY A 29 -9.14 -0.97 22.67
N TYR A 30 -8.62 -0.61 21.49
CA TYR A 30 -8.86 -1.33 20.25
C TYR A 30 -8.25 -2.74 20.32
N ASN A 31 -9.00 -3.75 19.88
CA ASN A 31 -8.51 -5.13 19.78
C ASN A 31 -8.28 -5.50 18.30
N PRO A 32 -7.03 -5.59 17.82
CA PRO A 32 -6.74 -5.87 16.42
C PRO A 32 -7.07 -7.31 15.99
N ARG A 33 -7.39 -8.20 16.93
CA ARG A 33 -7.76 -9.61 16.67
C ARG A 33 -9.27 -9.86 16.62
N LYS A 34 -10.10 -8.84 16.84
CA LYS A 34 -11.57 -8.94 16.76
C LYS A 34 -12.06 -8.23 15.50
N ASN A 35 -12.13 -8.98 14.38
CA ASN A 35 -12.37 -8.44 13.04
C ASN A 35 -11.42 -7.28 12.69
N GLY A 36 -10.22 -7.24 13.28
CA GLY A 36 -9.27 -6.15 13.09
C GLY A 36 -8.27 -6.43 11.99
N HIS A 37 -7.38 -5.47 11.74
CA HIS A 37 -6.39 -5.56 10.66
C HIS A 37 -5.44 -6.77 10.78
N PHE A 38 -5.19 -7.30 11.98
CA PHE A 38 -4.39 -8.53 12.15
C PHE A 38 -5.08 -9.80 11.66
N MET A 39 -6.40 -9.75 11.43
CA MET A 39 -7.19 -10.89 10.94
C MET A 39 -7.36 -10.86 9.41
N VAL A 40 -6.91 -9.80 8.75
CA VAL A 40 -7.03 -9.63 7.31
C VAL A 40 -5.75 -10.15 6.66
N LYS A 41 -5.89 -11.12 5.75
CA LYS A 41 -4.76 -11.64 5.00
C LYS A 41 -4.41 -10.69 3.84
N PRO A 42 -3.13 -10.62 3.44
CA PRO A 42 -2.69 -9.68 2.41
C PRO A 42 -3.12 -10.03 0.97
N TYR A 43 -3.59 -11.25 0.74
CA TYR A 43 -3.85 -11.80 -0.60
C TYR A 43 -5.31 -12.26 -0.80
N GLU A 44 -6.21 -11.95 0.12
CA GLU A 44 -7.64 -12.26 0.00
C GLU A 44 -8.47 -11.21 0.74
N PHE A 45 -9.68 -10.97 0.26
CA PHE A 45 -10.62 -10.13 0.99
C PHE A 45 -11.31 -10.94 2.10
N PRO A 46 -11.41 -10.39 3.31
CA PRO A 46 -12.10 -11.05 4.41
C PRO A 46 -13.61 -11.16 4.13
N ASP A 47 -14.25 -12.14 4.76
CA ASP A 47 -15.72 -12.31 4.77
C ASP A 47 -16.41 -11.43 5.85
N PHE A 48 -15.66 -10.56 6.49
CA PHE A 48 -16.12 -9.58 7.49
C PHE A 48 -15.66 -8.17 7.12
N ILE A 49 -16.35 -7.15 7.64
CA ILE A 49 -15.90 -5.74 7.52
C ILE A 49 -14.80 -5.50 8.57
N PRO A 50 -13.56 -5.19 8.17
CA PRO A 50 -12.48 -4.93 9.12
C PRO A 50 -12.75 -3.69 9.97
N ASN A 51 -12.55 -3.81 11.27
CA ASN A 51 -12.53 -2.70 12.21
C ASN A 51 -11.08 -2.28 12.44
N LEU A 52 -10.71 -1.09 12.01
CA LEU A 52 -9.44 -0.45 12.37
C LEU A 52 -9.74 0.85 13.09
N GLU A 53 -9.14 1.02 14.27
CA GLU A 53 -9.32 2.22 15.09
C GLU A 53 -7.95 2.83 15.40
N LEU A 54 -7.78 4.08 15.01
CA LEU A 54 -6.54 4.84 15.13
C LEU A 54 -6.77 6.13 15.90
N GLU A 55 -5.76 6.58 16.61
CA GLU A 55 -5.71 7.90 17.24
C GLU A 55 -4.55 8.68 16.62
N LEU A 56 -4.84 9.77 15.92
CA LEU A 56 -3.83 10.71 15.46
C LEU A 56 -3.22 11.44 16.65
N HIS A 57 -1.92 11.68 16.58
CA HIS A 57 -1.24 12.51 17.54
C HIS A 57 -1.84 13.95 17.51
N PRO A 58 -1.99 14.65 18.66
CA PRO A 58 -2.59 15.99 18.68
C PRO A 58 -1.86 17.04 17.86
N LYS A 59 -0.56 16.82 17.57
CA LYS A 59 0.26 17.68 16.70
C LYS A 59 0.34 17.20 15.24
N ALA A 60 -0.22 16.04 14.92
CA ALA A 60 -0.24 15.56 13.55
C ALA A 60 -1.21 16.41 12.71
N ILE A 61 -0.86 16.60 11.45
CA ILE A 61 -1.75 17.19 10.44
C ILE A 61 -2.53 16.02 9.81
N PRO A 62 -3.87 16.05 9.76
CA PRO A 62 -4.64 15.10 8.97
C PRO A 62 -4.34 15.28 7.47
N THR A 63 -3.70 14.29 6.87
CA THR A 63 -3.28 14.28 5.47
C THR A 63 -4.14 13.34 4.62
N ASN A 64 -4.22 13.57 3.31
CA ASN A 64 -5.03 12.71 2.44
C ASN A 64 -4.50 11.25 2.34
N TYR A 65 -3.23 11.03 2.67
CA TYR A 65 -2.57 9.74 2.86
C TYR A 65 -1.88 9.76 4.23
N LEU A 66 -2.32 8.91 5.17
CA LEU A 66 -1.63 8.74 6.45
C LEU A 66 -0.38 7.87 6.27
N ASP A 67 0.67 8.15 7.04
CA ASP A 67 1.89 7.36 7.09
C ASP A 67 1.66 5.87 7.43
N SER A 68 2.76 5.10 7.61
CA SER A 68 2.74 3.65 7.87
C SER A 68 2.16 3.24 9.24
N THR A 69 1.14 3.93 9.71
CA THR A 69 0.42 3.60 10.93
C THR A 69 -0.18 2.18 10.83
N ALA A 70 -0.13 1.43 11.94
CA ALA A 70 -0.72 0.10 12.10
C ALA A 70 -0.07 -1.06 11.32
N GLY A 71 1.06 -0.86 10.63
CA GLY A 71 1.83 -1.96 10.04
C GLY A 71 1.05 -2.77 8.99
N LEU A 72 0.18 -2.10 8.23
CA LEU A 72 -0.63 -2.74 7.18
C LEU A 72 0.29 -3.34 6.10
N MET A 73 0.12 -4.63 5.82
CA MET A 73 0.92 -5.35 4.82
C MET A 73 0.36 -5.21 3.39
N ASN A 74 -0.90 -4.82 3.27
CA ASN A 74 -1.71 -4.83 2.06
C ASN A 74 -2.57 -3.58 2.03
N GLY A 75 -2.09 -2.55 1.33
CA GLY A 75 -2.81 -1.29 1.23
C GLY A 75 -2.25 -0.16 2.06
N PHE A 76 -3.04 0.91 2.12
CA PHE A 76 -2.73 2.12 2.87
C PHE A 76 -3.99 2.85 3.31
N ILE A 77 -3.83 3.84 4.18
CA ILE A 77 -4.93 4.60 4.74
C ILE A 77 -5.02 5.95 4.03
N LEU A 78 -6.22 6.27 3.57
CA LEU A 78 -6.49 7.47 2.80
C LEU A 78 -7.79 8.11 3.22
N ASP A 79 -7.91 9.41 3.01
CA ASP A 79 -9.14 10.13 3.32
C ASP A 79 -10.17 10.02 2.19
N LYS A 80 -11.36 10.58 2.42
CA LYS A 80 -12.42 10.60 1.39
C LYS A 80 -11.99 11.26 0.08
N LYS A 81 -11.26 12.39 0.14
CA LYS A 81 -10.85 13.11 -1.07
C LYS A 81 -9.92 12.26 -1.93
N PHE A 82 -8.95 11.58 -1.31
CA PHE A 82 -8.03 10.74 -2.04
C PHE A 82 -8.71 9.48 -2.58
N LYS A 83 -9.64 8.88 -1.82
CA LYS A 83 -10.48 7.78 -2.28
C LYS A 83 -11.18 8.15 -3.59
N GLU A 84 -11.84 9.29 -3.62
CA GLU A 84 -12.56 9.79 -4.80
C GLU A 84 -11.62 10.02 -5.98
N LEU A 85 -10.44 10.59 -5.75
CA LEU A 85 -9.41 10.77 -6.77
C LEU A 85 -8.95 9.43 -7.36
N ILE A 86 -8.51 8.48 -6.53
CA ILE A 86 -7.95 7.22 -7.04
C ILE A 86 -9.01 6.33 -7.68
N SER A 87 -10.29 6.45 -7.28
CA SER A 87 -11.40 5.71 -7.88
C SER A 87 -11.65 6.07 -9.35
N SER A 88 -11.08 7.18 -9.84
CA SER A 88 -11.14 7.55 -11.26
C SER A 88 -10.10 6.83 -12.14
N PHE A 89 -9.16 6.11 -11.52
CA PHE A 89 -8.12 5.36 -12.21
C PHE A 89 -8.50 3.89 -12.35
N MET A 90 -7.80 3.21 -13.26
CA MET A 90 -7.81 1.75 -13.32
C MET A 90 -6.97 1.21 -12.17
N LEU A 91 -7.63 0.67 -11.16
CA LEU A 91 -7.03 0.13 -9.95
C LEU A 91 -7.05 -1.41 -9.97
N PRO A 92 -6.10 -2.08 -9.29
CA PRO A 92 -6.19 -3.52 -9.06
C PRO A 92 -7.46 -3.86 -8.26
N LYS A 93 -7.80 -5.15 -8.13
CA LYS A 93 -8.91 -5.59 -7.26
C LYS A 93 -8.74 -4.99 -5.86
N HIS A 94 -9.76 -4.32 -5.33
CA HIS A 94 -9.65 -3.60 -4.07
C HIS A 94 -10.98 -3.42 -3.34
N TYR A 95 -10.87 -3.05 -2.07
CA TYR A 95 -11.95 -2.50 -1.25
C TYR A 95 -11.47 -1.26 -0.48
N PHE A 96 -12.41 -0.36 -0.23
CA PHE A 96 -12.25 0.76 0.69
C PHE A 96 -13.03 0.47 1.98
N TYR A 97 -12.35 -0.07 2.99
CA TYR A 97 -12.99 -0.31 4.29
C TYR A 97 -13.02 0.98 5.10
N PRO A 98 -14.19 1.47 5.54
CA PRO A 98 -14.24 2.62 6.44
C PRO A 98 -13.53 2.27 7.75
N ILE A 99 -12.71 3.19 8.25
CA ILE A 99 -11.99 3.01 9.52
C ILE A 99 -12.32 4.17 10.47
N LYS A 100 -12.00 4.02 11.75
CA LYS A 100 -12.22 5.08 12.74
C LYS A 100 -10.90 5.75 13.06
N VAL A 101 -10.71 6.99 12.59
CA VAL A 101 -9.53 7.79 12.90
C VAL A 101 -9.96 8.93 13.82
N PHE A 102 -9.40 8.99 15.02
CA PHE A 102 -9.73 9.99 16.01
C PHE A 102 -8.62 11.04 16.13
N GLN A 103 -8.97 12.30 16.33
CA GLN A 103 -8.03 13.33 16.76
C GLN A 103 -8.73 14.30 17.71
N SER A 104 -8.28 14.40 18.96
CA SER A 104 -8.84 15.35 19.93
C SER A 104 -10.37 15.25 20.07
N ASN A 105 -10.90 14.01 20.10
CA ASN A 105 -12.34 13.67 20.11
C ASN A 105 -13.12 13.89 18.80
N LEU A 106 -12.48 14.34 17.73
CA LEU A 106 -13.08 14.38 16.39
C LEU A 106 -12.89 13.03 15.70
N LEU A 107 -13.94 12.55 15.04
CA LEU A 107 -13.87 11.39 14.15
C LEU A 107 -13.65 11.90 12.72
N LEU A 108 -12.57 11.44 12.09
CA LEU A 108 -12.19 11.82 10.74
C LEU A 108 -12.57 10.71 9.74
N ASP A 109 -12.92 11.12 8.52
CA ASP A 109 -13.38 10.22 7.46
C ASP A 109 -12.21 9.64 6.66
N TYR A 110 -11.79 8.44 7.06
CA TYR A 110 -10.70 7.69 6.44
C TYR A 110 -11.13 6.28 6.09
N TYR A 111 -10.42 5.73 5.11
CA TYR A 111 -10.61 4.39 4.59
C TYR A 111 -9.27 3.67 4.56
N TRP A 112 -9.30 2.39 4.86
CA TRP A 112 -8.23 1.48 4.47
C TRP A 112 -8.49 1.00 3.04
N PHE A 113 -7.64 1.44 2.13
CA PHE A 113 -7.58 0.95 0.76
C PHE A 113 -6.80 -0.36 0.72
N HIS A 114 -7.50 -1.49 0.83
CA HIS A 114 -6.95 -2.83 0.71
C HIS A 114 -7.05 -3.27 -0.74
N PHE A 115 -5.92 -3.51 -1.39
CA PHE A 115 -5.84 -4.02 -2.76
C PHE A 115 -5.06 -5.33 -2.85
N ILE A 116 -5.39 -6.12 -3.87
CA ILE A 116 -4.73 -7.38 -4.23
C ILE A 116 -4.22 -7.23 -5.66
N VAL A 117 -2.92 -7.40 -5.86
CA VAL A 117 -2.28 -7.32 -7.17
C VAL A 117 -2.04 -8.73 -7.69
N ASP A 118 -3.00 -9.28 -8.43
CA ASP A 118 -2.90 -10.59 -9.10
C ASP A 118 -2.95 -10.51 -10.63
N ASP A 119 -3.13 -9.30 -11.16
CA ASP A 119 -3.34 -8.94 -12.57
C ASP A 119 -2.18 -8.11 -13.17
N PHE A 120 -1.13 -7.85 -12.39
CA PHE A 120 0.00 -6.99 -12.80
C PHE A 120 0.56 -7.31 -14.20
N TRP A 121 0.64 -8.61 -14.53
CA TRP A 121 1.15 -9.09 -15.82
C TRP A 121 0.36 -8.61 -17.03
N GLU A 122 -0.92 -8.28 -16.86
CA GLU A 122 -1.77 -7.77 -17.93
C GLU A 122 -1.40 -6.33 -18.34
N PHE A 123 -0.65 -5.61 -17.49
CA PHE A 123 -0.31 -4.21 -17.68
C PHE A 123 1.15 -3.95 -18.07
N ILE A 124 1.98 -5.00 -18.17
CA ILE A 124 3.39 -4.86 -18.55
C ILE A 124 3.51 -4.81 -20.07
N ASP A 125 4.13 -3.74 -20.59
CA ASP A 125 4.63 -3.71 -21.96
C ASP A 125 5.93 -4.52 -22.04
N THR A 126 5.82 -5.82 -22.30
CA THR A 126 6.94 -6.77 -22.34
C THR A 126 7.99 -6.38 -23.38
N GLU A 127 7.59 -5.73 -24.49
CA GLU A 127 8.53 -5.30 -25.53
C GLU A 127 9.45 -4.17 -25.07
N LYS A 128 8.97 -3.34 -24.15
CA LYS A 128 9.73 -2.20 -23.59
C LYS A 128 10.22 -2.43 -22.16
N SER A 129 10.02 -3.63 -21.63
CA SER A 129 10.37 -3.97 -20.24
C SER A 129 11.54 -4.93 -20.15
N SER A 130 12.35 -4.75 -19.11
CA SER A 130 13.46 -5.63 -18.77
C SER A 130 13.46 -5.91 -17.26
N ALA A 131 14.13 -7.00 -16.87
CA ALA A 131 14.32 -7.39 -15.48
C ALA A 131 15.82 -7.43 -15.17
N GLU A 132 16.19 -7.01 -13.96
CA GLU A 132 17.56 -7.12 -13.46
C GLU A 132 17.69 -8.38 -12.60
N VAL A 133 18.68 -9.22 -12.94
CA VAL A 133 19.15 -10.29 -12.08
C VAL A 133 20.15 -9.68 -11.13
N VAL A 134 19.86 -9.78 -9.84
CA VAL A 134 20.63 -9.10 -8.78
C VAL A 134 21.12 -10.09 -7.73
N TYR A 135 22.27 -9.78 -7.13
CA TYR A 135 22.81 -10.52 -5.98
C TYR A 135 23.19 -9.55 -4.85
N MET A 136 23.19 -10.05 -3.62
CA MET A 136 23.67 -9.28 -2.47
C MET A 136 25.20 -9.37 -2.42
N GLU A 137 25.89 -8.25 -2.67
CA GLU A 137 27.33 -8.13 -2.38
C GLU A 137 27.58 -8.07 -0.88
N THR A 138 26.72 -7.35 -0.18
CA THR A 138 26.68 -7.25 1.28
C THR A 138 25.22 -7.23 1.74
N PRO A 139 24.94 -7.38 3.05
CA PRO A 139 23.57 -7.27 3.57
C PRO A 139 22.85 -5.95 3.28
N THR A 140 23.59 -4.91 2.86
CA THR A 140 23.05 -3.58 2.56
C THR A 140 23.29 -3.13 1.12
N LYS A 141 23.97 -3.95 0.30
CA LYS A 141 24.34 -3.59 -1.07
C LYS A 141 23.93 -4.70 -2.05
N ILE A 142 23.08 -4.32 -2.98
CA ILE A 142 22.64 -5.15 -4.09
C ILE A 142 23.42 -4.74 -5.34
N ALA A 143 23.95 -5.70 -6.08
CA ALA A 143 24.59 -5.49 -7.38
C ALA A 143 23.80 -6.19 -8.49
N VAL A 144 23.80 -5.60 -9.67
CA VAL A 144 23.17 -6.16 -10.87
C VAL A 144 24.18 -7.08 -11.56
N GLU A 145 23.86 -8.36 -11.65
CA GLU A 145 24.65 -9.32 -12.43
C GLU A 145 24.43 -9.08 -13.93
N LYS A 146 23.16 -8.92 -14.34
CA LYS A 146 22.77 -8.70 -15.72
C LYS A 146 21.32 -8.25 -15.84
N THR A 147 20.97 -7.76 -17.03
CA THR A 147 19.60 -7.44 -17.43
C THR A 147 19.10 -8.47 -18.44
N ILE A 148 17.87 -8.94 -18.27
CA ILE A 148 17.19 -9.89 -19.16
C ILE A 148 15.88 -9.29 -19.69
N PRO A 149 15.41 -9.67 -20.90
CA PRO A 149 14.10 -9.25 -21.36
C PRO A 149 12.98 -9.87 -20.50
N VAL A 150 11.86 -9.16 -20.36
CA VAL A 150 10.63 -9.68 -19.74
C VAL A 150 9.73 -10.19 -20.86
N LEU A 151 9.63 -11.50 -21.03
CA LEU A 151 8.84 -12.14 -22.08
C LEU A 151 7.49 -12.63 -21.56
N SER A 152 7.46 -13.21 -20.36
CA SER A 152 6.24 -13.70 -19.72
C SER A 152 6.44 -13.93 -18.23
N ASN A 153 5.33 -14.07 -17.49
CA ASN A 153 5.36 -14.47 -16.08
C ASN A 153 6.08 -15.82 -15.88
N ASP A 154 5.74 -16.82 -16.70
CA ASP A 154 6.32 -18.15 -16.60
C ASP A 154 7.83 -18.14 -16.83
N GLN A 155 8.32 -17.31 -17.75
CA GLN A 155 9.75 -17.11 -17.96
C GLN A 155 10.41 -16.58 -16.69
N ILE A 156 9.90 -15.50 -16.09
CA ILE A 156 10.47 -14.92 -14.88
C ILE A 156 10.43 -15.91 -13.69
N ILE A 157 9.34 -16.66 -13.52
CA ILE A 157 9.23 -17.69 -12.47
C ILE A 157 10.27 -18.79 -12.68
N ASN A 158 10.49 -19.22 -13.91
CA ASN A 158 11.47 -20.27 -14.22
C ASN A 158 12.91 -19.77 -14.10
N ASP A 159 13.19 -18.54 -14.52
CA ASP A 159 14.51 -17.94 -14.38
C ASP A 159 14.88 -17.72 -12.91
N LYS A 160 13.92 -17.33 -12.06
CA LYS A 160 14.14 -17.24 -10.61
C LYS A 160 14.56 -18.56 -9.96
N LYS A 161 14.22 -19.72 -10.54
CA LYS A 161 14.68 -21.03 -10.01
C LYS A 161 16.12 -21.37 -10.41
N LYS A 162 16.69 -20.66 -11.39
CA LYS A 162 18.05 -20.90 -11.89
C LYS A 162 19.12 -20.14 -11.10
N TYR A 163 18.72 -19.12 -10.34
CA TYR A 163 19.55 -18.23 -9.55
C TYR A 163 19.18 -18.36 -8.07
#